data_AF-A0A955BN53-F1
#
_entry.id   AF-A0A955BN53-F1
#
_cell.length_a   1.000
_cell.length_b   1.000
_cell.length_c   1.000
_cell.angle_alpha   90.00
_cell.angle_beta   90.00
_cell.angle_gamma   90.00
#
_symmetry.space_group_name_H-M   'P 1'
#
loop_
_entity.id
_entity.type
_entity.pdbx_description
1 polymer ?
#
loop_
_entity_poly.entity_id
_entity_poly.type
_entity_poly.pdbx_seq_one_letter_code
_entity_poly.pdbx_strand_id
1 'polypeptide(L)'
;MKNSFWLRLGAATQGVLAVVLGILAVLLSAYAIIKARMPYNDAGNYFDGVTVHHAGSEYFYGLLALPFWALAVLAGIGAYRAFKRASRGDQSH
;
A
#
# COMPACT_ATOMS: atom_id res chain seq x y z
N MET A 1 16.00 29.79 5.68
CA MET A 1 15.47 28.94 6.79
C MET A 1 14.01 28.52 6.62
N LYS A 2 13.05 29.41 6.33
CA LYS A 2 11.60 29.03 6.23
C LYS A 2 11.29 27.91 5.20
N ASN A 3 11.98 27.88 4.06
CA ASN A 3 11.71 26.87 3.00
C ASN A 3 12.19 25.46 3.35
N SER A 4 13.25 25.29 4.13
CA SER A 4 13.75 23.94 4.47
C SER A 4 12.85 23.23 5.48
N PHE A 5 12.22 23.98 6.39
CA PHE A 5 11.24 23.45 7.34
C PHE A 5 10.02 22.85 6.64
N TRP A 6 9.39 23.60 5.73
CA TRP A 6 8.22 23.11 4.99
C TRP A 6 8.53 21.92 4.07
N LEU A 7 9.73 21.89 3.49
CA LEU A 7 10.19 20.74 2.69
C LEU A 7 10.41 19.48 3.55
N ARG A 8 10.99 19.63 4.74
CA ARG A 8 11.17 18.52 5.69
C ARG A 8 9.84 18.01 6.22
N LEU A 9 8.91 18.92 6.55
CA LEU A 9 7.57 18.56 6.99
C LEU A 9 6.81 17.81 5.88
N GLY A 10 6.83 18.33 4.65
CA GLY A 10 6.22 17.66 3.49
C GLY A 10 6.81 16.28 3.22
N ALA A 11 8.14 16.13 3.32
CA ALA A 11 8.80 14.83 3.19
C ALA A 11 8.36 13.83 4.27
N ALA A 12 8.25 14.28 5.53
CA ALA A 12 7.79 13.44 6.63
C ALA A 12 6.33 13.01 6.43
N THR A 13 5.43 13.93 6.06
CA THR A 13 4.02 13.60 5.80
C THR A 13 3.87 12.62 4.64
N GLN A 14 4.62 12.80 3.54
CA GLN A 14 4.62 11.86 2.43
C GLN A 14 5.20 10.49 2.81
N GLY A 15 6.23 10.47 3.66
CA GLY A 15 6.80 9.23 4.19
C GLY A 15 5.79 8.45 5.04
N VAL A 16 5.09 9.14 5.96
CA VAL A 16 4.03 8.53 6.77
C VAL A 16 2.90 8.01 5.89
N LEU A 17 2.47 8.80 4.90
CA LEU A 17 1.43 8.38 3.95
C LEU A 17 1.85 7.13 3.17
N ALA A 18 3.10 7.06 2.69
CA ALA A 18 3.63 5.89 1.99
C ALA A 18 3.60 4.64 2.86
N VAL A 19 3.96 4.75 4.14
CA VAL A 19 3.91 3.64 5.10
C VAL A 19 2.47 3.18 5.34
N VAL A 20 1.54 4.09 5.60
CA VAL A 20 0.13 3.75 5.83
C VAL A 20 -0.48 3.04 4.61
N LEU A 21 -0.26 3.59 3.41
CA LEU A 21 -0.73 2.97 2.17
C LEU A 21 -0.09 1.62 1.92
N GLY A 22 1.21 1.47 2.21
CA GLY A 22 1.92 0.20 2.11
C GLY A 22 1.37 -0.87 3.05
N ILE A 23 1.08 -0.52 4.30
CA ILE A 23 0.45 -1.44 5.27
C ILE A 23 -0.92 -1.90 4.76
N LEU A 24 -1.76 -0.98 4.28
CA LEU A 24 -3.07 -1.33 3.72
C LEU A 24 -2.95 -2.23 2.49
N ALA A 25 -1.98 -1.96 1.61
CA ALA A 25 -1.70 -2.79 0.44
C ALA A 25 -1.30 -4.22 0.83
N VAL A 26 -0.43 -4.36 1.84
CA VAL A 26 -0.01 -5.67 2.37
C VAL A 26 -1.19 -6.41 2.99
N LEU A 27 -2.02 -5.74 3.79
CA LEU A 27 -3.21 -6.37 4.40
C LEU A 27 -4.22 -6.83 3.35
N LEU A 28 -4.51 -6.00 2.34
CA LEU A 28 -5.39 -6.36 1.22
C LEU A 28 -4.84 -7.54 0.42
N SER A 29 -3.53 -7.52 0.13
CA SER A 29 -2.86 -8.62 -0.58
C SER A 29 -2.90 -9.91 0.23
N ALA A 30 -2.60 -9.85 1.53
CA ALA A 30 -2.65 -11.00 2.43
C ALA A 30 -4.07 -11.55 2.53
N TYR A 31 -5.08 -10.70 2.68
CA TYR A 31 -6.48 -11.10 2.72
C TYR A 31 -6.92 -11.78 1.41
N ALA A 32 -6.56 -11.21 0.26
CA ALA A 32 -6.85 -11.80 -1.04
C ALA A 32 -6.20 -13.19 -1.21
N ILE A 33 -4.93 -13.33 -0.79
CA ILE A 33 -4.20 -14.60 -0.85
C ILE A 33 -4.81 -15.63 0.10
N ILE A 34 -5.15 -15.26 1.33
CA ILE A 34 -5.79 -16.14 2.30
C ILE A 34 -7.14 -16.61 1.76
N LYS A 35 -7.95 -15.69 1.23
CA LYS A 35 -9.27 -15.99 0.67
C LYS A 35 -9.17 -16.92 -0.55
N ALA A 36 -8.25 -16.65 -1.48
CA ALA A 36 -8.00 -17.51 -2.64
C ALA A 36 -7.50 -18.91 -2.25
N ARG A 37 -6.89 -19.06 -1.06
CA ARG A 37 -6.42 -20.36 -0.54
C ARG A 37 -7.46 -21.10 0.29
N MET A 38 -8.60 -20.49 0.61
CA MET A 38 -9.67 -21.11 1.36
C MET A 38 -10.69 -21.72 0.40
N PRO A 39 -10.85 -23.05 0.36
CA PRO A 39 -11.90 -23.66 -0.44
C PRO A 39 -13.26 -23.36 0.22
N TYR A 40 -14.23 -22.84 -0.54
CA TYR A 40 -15.61 -22.57 -0.10
C TYR A 40 -16.61 -23.22 -1.05
N ASN A 41 -17.73 -23.72 -0.51
CA ASN A 41 -18.84 -24.30 -1.30
C ASN A 41 -19.91 -23.25 -1.61
N ASP A 42 -20.82 -23.59 -2.52
CA ASP A 42 -21.88 -22.69 -3.01
C ASP A 42 -22.79 -22.12 -1.90
N ALA A 43 -22.75 -22.71 -0.69
CA ALA A 43 -23.51 -22.28 0.48
C ALA A 43 -22.71 -21.41 1.47
N GLY A 44 -21.43 -21.12 1.21
CA GLY A 44 -20.59 -20.29 2.08
C GLY A 44 -20.02 -21.00 3.32
N ASN A 45 -20.11 -22.34 3.38
CA ASN A 45 -19.53 -23.14 4.47
C ASN A 45 -18.06 -23.51 4.16
N TYR A 46 -17.26 -23.70 5.23
CA TYR A 46 -15.90 -24.25 5.12
C TYR A 46 -15.96 -25.63 4.44
N PHE A 47 -15.09 -25.83 3.46
CA PHE A 47 -15.13 -26.96 2.53
C PHE A 47 -15.02 -28.35 3.14
N ASP A 48 -15.82 -29.28 2.63
CA ASP A 48 -15.78 -30.73 2.95
C ASP A 48 -15.30 -31.60 1.75
N GLY A 49 -14.73 -30.99 0.71
CA GLY A 49 -13.89 -31.70 -0.29
C GLY A 49 -14.45 -31.99 -1.70
N VAL A 50 -15.57 -31.42 -2.15
CA VAL A 50 -16.24 -31.85 -3.43
C VAL A 50 -16.31 -30.81 -4.58
N THR A 51 -16.17 -29.50 -4.36
CA THR A 51 -16.37 -28.41 -5.38
C THR A 51 -15.81 -27.01 -4.98
N VAL A 52 -14.54 -26.73 -5.25
CA VAL A 52 -13.94 -25.43 -4.87
C VAL A 52 -14.54 -24.28 -5.69
N HIS A 53 -15.36 -23.42 -5.08
CA HIS A 53 -15.85 -22.19 -5.72
C HIS A 53 -15.04 -20.99 -5.20
N HIS A 54 -14.30 -20.36 -6.11
CA HIS A 54 -13.63 -19.10 -5.86
C HIS A 54 -14.68 -17.98 -5.97
N ALA A 55 -15.22 -17.54 -4.83
CA ALA A 55 -16.13 -16.41 -4.77
C ALA A 55 -15.33 -15.16 -5.19
N GLY A 56 -15.30 -14.84 -6.49
CA GLY A 56 -14.34 -13.97 -7.20
C GLY A 56 -14.02 -12.56 -6.63
N SER A 57 -14.59 -12.22 -5.49
CA SER A 57 -14.15 -11.16 -4.59
C SER A 57 -12.64 -11.17 -4.27
N GLU A 58 -11.94 -12.31 -4.22
CA GLU A 58 -10.46 -12.31 -4.06
C GLU A 58 -9.73 -11.56 -5.17
N TYR A 59 -10.21 -11.66 -6.42
CA TYR A 59 -9.68 -10.88 -7.53
C TYR A 59 -9.94 -9.39 -7.31
N PHE A 60 -11.09 -9.01 -6.76
CA PHE A 60 -11.41 -7.61 -6.45
C PHE A 60 -10.48 -7.02 -5.40
N TYR A 61 -10.17 -7.76 -4.32
CA TYR A 61 -9.22 -7.30 -3.30
C TYR A 61 -7.79 -7.24 -3.83
N GLY A 62 -7.37 -8.19 -4.67
CA GLY A 62 -6.07 -8.15 -5.35
C GLY A 62 -5.96 -6.95 -6.31
N LEU A 63 -7.01 -6.68 -7.08
CA LEU A 63 -7.07 -5.53 -8.00
C LEU A 63 -7.08 -4.20 -7.23
N LEU A 64 -7.76 -4.16 -6.08
CA LEU A 64 -7.76 -2.99 -5.18
C LEU A 64 -6.40 -2.78 -4.50
N ALA A 65 -5.60 -3.82 -4.27
CA ALA A 65 -4.27 -3.67 -3.68
C ALA A 65 -3.27 -2.96 -4.62
N LEU A 66 -3.43 -3.10 -5.95
CA LEU A 66 -2.56 -2.47 -6.95
C LEU A 66 -2.50 -0.93 -6.85
N PRO A 67 -3.62 -0.17 -6.81
CA PRO A 67 -3.56 1.27 -6.65
C PRO A 67 -2.97 1.69 -5.31
N PHE A 68 -3.17 0.93 -4.23
CA PHE A 68 -2.53 1.23 -2.94
C PHE A 68 -1.01 1.09 -3.02
N TRP A 69 -0.50 0.03 -3.67
CA TRP A 69 0.93 -0.11 -3.96
C TRP A 69 1.45 1.03 -4.83
N ALA A 70 0.74 1.40 -5.89
CA ALA A 70 1.14 2.50 -6.76
C ALA A 70 1.22 3.84 -6.00
N LEU A 71 0.22 4.16 -5.18
CA LEU A 71 0.20 5.38 -4.37
C LEU A 71 1.29 5.36 -3.28
N ALA A 72 1.54 4.21 -2.64
CA ALA A 72 2.60 4.05 -1.66
C ALA A 72 3.99 4.32 -2.28
N VAL A 73 4.25 3.77 -3.48
CA VAL A 73 5.50 4.01 -4.22
C VAL A 73 5.63 5.48 -4.62
N LEU A 74 4.58 6.09 -5.17
CA LEU A 74 4.59 7.51 -5.55
C LEU A 74 4.84 8.42 -4.36
N ALA A 75 4.17 8.16 -3.23
CA ALA A 75 4.38 8.89 -1.99
C ALA A 75 5.80 8.73 -1.45
N GLY A 76 6.37 7.51 -1.50
CA GLY A 76 7.75 7.23 -1.10
C GLY A 76 8.78 7.95 -1.98
N ILE A 77 8.58 7.93 -3.31
CA ILE A 77 9.43 8.67 -4.26
C ILE A 77 9.33 10.17 -3.99
N GLY A 78 8.12 10.69 -3.75
CA GLY A 78 7.87 12.08 -3.39
C GLY A 78 8.66 12.49 -2.13
N ALA A 79 8.54 11.69 -1.07
CA ALA A 79 9.24 11.90 0.20
C ALA A 79 10.76 11.91 0.00
N TYR A 80 11.30 10.95 -0.75
CA TYR A 80 12.73 10.87 -1.05
C TYR A 80 13.23 12.10 -1.82
N ARG A 81 12.48 12.54 -2.84
CA ARG A 81 12.84 13.74 -3.63
C ARG A 81 12.77 15.01 -2.79
N ALA A 82 11.76 15.16 -1.94
CA ALA A 82 11.60 16.30 -1.04
C ALA A 82 12.73 16.36 -0.01
N PHE A 83 13.08 15.21 0.58
CA PHE A 83 14.21 15.07 1.49
C PHE A 83 15.54 15.46 0.81
N LYS A 84 15.84 14.89 -0.37
CA LYS A 84 17.06 15.21 -1.13
C LYS A 84 17.16 16.69 -1.51
N ARG A 85 16.03 17.34 -1.83
CA ARG A 85 15.97 18.79 -2.09
C ARG A 85 16.24 19.61 -0.83
N ALA A 86 15.69 19.22 0.31
CA ALA A 86 15.95 19.87 1.58
C ALA A 86 17.44 19.76 1.98
N SER A 87 18.08 18.61 1.78
CA SER A 87 19.52 18.41 2.07
C SER A 87 20.44 19.23 1.17
N ARG A 88 20.08 19.43 -0.11
CA ARG A 88 20.89 20.24 -1.04
C ARG A 88 20.80 21.74 -0.75
N GLY A 89 19.64 22.23 -0.30
CA GLY A 89 19.47 23.64 0.09
C GLY A 89 20.15 24.00 1.42
N ASP A 90 20.50 23.00 2.23
CA ASP A 90 21.25 23.15 3.49
C ASP A 90 22.78 23.30 3.25
N GLN A 91 23.30 22.80 2.12
CA GLN A 91 24.75 22.79 1.80
C GLN A 91 25.22 24.01 1.00
N SER A 92 24.31 24.88 0.57
CA SER A 92 24.60 26.10 -0.20
C SER A 92 24.73 27.36 0.68
N HIS A 93 24.82 27.19 2.00
CA HIS A 93 25.00 28.22 3.01
C HIS A 93 26.24 27.92 3.84
#